data_AF-A0A090VPA0-F1
#
_entry.id   AF-A0A090VPA0-F1
#
_cell.length_a   1.000
_cell.length_b   1.000
_cell.length_c   1.000
_cell.angle_alpha   90.00
_cell.angle_beta   90.00
_cell.angle_gamma   90.00
#
_symmetry.space_group_name_H-M   'P 1'
#
loop_
_entity.id
_entity.type
_entity.pdbx_description
1 polymer ?
#
loop_
_entity_poly.entity_id
_entity_poly.type
_entity_poly.pdbx_seq_one_letter_code
_entity_poly.pdbx_strand_id
1 'polypeptide(L)'
;MKALKFLIIVFILTSCHQEKKSQFSIKGTTKELKNGTVLYLFDTSKEEIIDSVKVQNNKFNFSTNLKNYPFPAVLRNKDNSLYKRLWLENKPMIFNASNRNFENAEILGSDSEIEYDNLYKAVDTLSRKESEKLLTNFIKTNSDNILGSYVLSEWYISWKKERTKPLFNQFSEKNKNSIYGKEIRKYIESNQNPKIGDKYVDFESTNQYGKKNKLSEIKGKLNSFRILGELVCTL
;
A
#
# COMPACT_ATOMS: atom_id res chain seq x y z
N MET A 1 53.07 -32.81 -41.87
CA MET A 1 51.70 -32.72 -41.33
C MET A 1 51.73 -31.81 -40.12
N LYS A 2 51.31 -30.54 -40.26
CA LYS A 2 51.30 -29.55 -39.16
C LYS A 2 49.90 -29.58 -38.53
N ALA A 3 49.80 -29.97 -37.26
CA ALA A 3 48.54 -29.97 -36.54
C ALA A 3 48.18 -28.54 -36.12
N LEU A 4 47.13 -28.00 -36.72
CA LEU A 4 46.57 -26.68 -36.43
C LEU A 4 45.73 -26.80 -35.13
N LYS A 5 46.25 -26.29 -34.01
CA LYS A 5 45.51 -26.26 -32.74
C LYS A 5 44.57 -25.04 -32.74
N PHE A 6 43.27 -25.28 -32.85
CA PHE A 6 42.24 -24.27 -32.72
C PHE A 6 42.08 -23.91 -31.23
N LEU A 7 42.51 -22.71 -30.84
CA LEU A 7 42.34 -22.17 -29.50
C LEU A 7 40.90 -21.63 -29.39
N ILE A 8 40.01 -22.39 -28.76
CA ILE A 8 38.64 -21.98 -28.49
C ILE A 8 38.67 -20.97 -27.35
N ILE A 9 38.58 -19.68 -27.68
CA ILE A 9 38.41 -18.58 -26.73
C ILE A 9 36.94 -18.55 -26.33
N VAL A 10 36.63 -19.06 -25.14
CA VAL A 10 35.29 -19.00 -24.54
C VAL A 10 35.04 -17.56 -24.07
N PHE A 11 34.23 -16.82 -24.84
CA PHE A 11 33.72 -15.51 -24.46
C PHE A 11 32.66 -15.70 -23.37
N ILE A 12 33.07 -15.57 -22.11
CA ILE A 12 32.14 -15.52 -20.97
C ILE A 12 31.42 -14.17 -21.07
N LEU A 13 30.21 -14.16 -21.63
CA LEU A 13 29.28 -13.04 -21.52
C LEU A 13 28.84 -12.93 -20.06
N THR A 14 29.67 -12.30 -19.23
CA THR A 14 29.24 -11.81 -17.93
C THR A 14 28.19 -10.74 -18.20
N SER A 15 26.92 -11.16 -18.21
CA SER A 15 25.78 -10.26 -18.13
C SER A 15 25.90 -9.51 -16.81
N CYS A 16 26.60 -8.37 -16.86
CA CYS A 16 26.65 -7.41 -15.78
C CYS A 16 25.21 -6.96 -15.57
N HIS A 17 24.54 -7.56 -14.59
CA HIS A 17 23.21 -7.16 -14.15
C HIS A 17 23.40 -5.80 -13.48
N GLN A 18 23.37 -4.72 -14.25
CA GLN A 18 23.35 -3.37 -13.70
C GLN A 18 22.06 -3.23 -12.92
N GLU A 19 22.14 -3.40 -11.60
CA GLU A 19 21.04 -3.07 -10.69
C GLU A 19 20.64 -1.62 -11.00
N LYS A 20 19.41 -1.43 -11.48
CA LYS A 20 18.87 -0.10 -11.75
C LYS A 20 18.95 0.71 -10.46
N LYS A 21 19.87 1.66 -10.41
CA LYS A 21 20.04 2.55 -9.27
C LYS A 21 18.73 3.31 -9.03
N SER A 22 18.19 3.22 -7.82
CA SER A 22 16.97 3.95 -7.45
C SER A 22 17.20 5.45 -7.63
N GLN A 23 16.20 6.11 -8.23
CA GLN A 23 16.13 7.56 -8.43
C GLN A 23 15.13 8.23 -7.49
N PHE A 24 14.58 7.46 -6.53
CA PHE A 24 13.62 7.97 -5.57
C PHE A 24 14.20 9.08 -4.70
N SER A 25 13.46 10.18 -4.59
CA SER A 25 13.64 11.17 -3.55
C SER A 25 12.34 11.89 -3.28
N ILE A 26 12.14 12.35 -2.04
CA ILE A 26 11.05 13.28 -1.71
C ILE A 26 11.66 14.52 -1.10
N LYS A 27 11.46 15.66 -1.75
CA LYS A 27 11.72 16.97 -1.15
C LYS A 27 10.44 17.50 -0.52
N GLY A 28 10.48 17.67 0.79
CA GLY A 28 9.34 18.11 1.58
C GLY A 28 9.43 19.56 2.01
N THR A 29 8.32 20.28 1.91
CA THR A 29 8.12 21.58 2.57
C THR A 29 6.86 21.53 3.42
N THR A 30 6.95 22.01 4.66
CA THR A 30 5.86 22.03 5.65
C THR A 30 5.58 23.45 6.12
N LYS A 31 4.61 23.60 7.01
CA LYS A 31 4.32 24.86 7.72
C LYS A 31 4.37 24.59 9.22
N GLU A 32 4.98 25.51 9.96
CA GLU A 32 4.94 25.56 11.44
C GLU A 32 5.40 24.28 12.18
N LEU A 33 6.23 23.45 11.54
CA LEU A 33 6.84 22.30 12.22
C LEU A 33 8.11 22.72 12.96
N LYS A 34 8.20 22.34 14.23
CA LYS A 34 9.39 22.58 15.07
C LYS A 34 10.61 21.89 14.46
N ASN A 35 11.75 22.59 14.44
CA ASN A 35 13.02 21.99 14.04
C ASN A 35 13.34 20.78 14.94
N GLY A 36 13.82 19.70 14.32
CA GLY A 36 14.08 18.44 15.00
C GLY A 36 12.88 17.49 15.07
N THR A 37 11.68 17.90 14.65
CA THR A 37 10.55 16.97 14.43
C THR A 37 11.00 15.82 13.53
N VAL A 38 10.80 14.57 13.97
CA VAL A 38 11.15 13.39 13.18
C VAL A 38 9.95 12.91 12.39
N LEU A 39 10.14 12.76 11.08
CA LEU A 39 9.19 12.12 10.18
C LEU A 39 9.73 10.75 9.77
N TYR A 40 8.82 9.80 9.60
CA TYR A 40 9.09 8.43 9.20
C TYR A 40 8.35 8.12 7.91
N LEU A 41 9.05 7.56 6.93
CA LEU A 41 8.42 6.80 5.86
C LEU A 41 8.14 5.41 6.41
N PHE A 42 6.88 4.97 6.33
CA PHE A 42 6.41 3.76 6.98
C PHE A 42 5.68 2.86 5.98
N ASP A 43 6.03 1.57 6.01
CA ASP A 43 5.33 0.51 5.29
C ASP A 43 4.22 -0.02 6.20
N THR A 44 2.96 0.30 5.87
CA THR A 44 1.81 -0.17 6.64
C THR A 44 1.56 -1.66 6.49
N SER A 45 2.02 -2.27 5.39
CA SER A 45 1.79 -3.69 5.12
C SER A 45 2.70 -4.60 5.94
N LYS A 46 3.89 -4.12 6.31
CA LYS A 46 4.84 -4.84 7.17
C LYS A 46 4.94 -4.28 8.58
N GLU A 47 4.28 -3.15 8.83
CA GLU A 47 4.41 -2.38 10.07
C GLU A 47 5.85 -1.94 10.38
N GLU A 48 6.62 -1.59 9.33
CA GLU A 48 8.05 -1.29 9.44
C GLU A 48 8.37 0.15 9.03
N ILE A 49 9.35 0.75 9.71
CA ILE A 49 9.94 2.03 9.30
C ILE A 49 10.89 1.76 8.13
N ILE A 50 10.62 2.43 7.01
CA ILE A 50 11.46 2.40 5.81
C ILE A 50 12.67 3.31 6.00
N ASP A 51 12.42 4.54 6.45
CA ASP A 51 13.44 5.58 6.64
C ASP A 51 12.91 6.67 7.59
N SER A 52 13.78 7.54 8.09
CA SER A 52 13.42 8.67 8.93
C SER A 52 14.24 9.92 8.60
N VAL A 53 13.66 11.09 8.86
CA VAL A 53 14.33 12.37 8.64
C VAL A 53 13.93 13.38 9.70
N LYS A 54 14.86 14.26 10.08
CA LYS A 54 14.56 15.42 10.93
C LYS A 54 14.16 16.61 10.05
N VAL A 55 13.05 17.25 10.39
CA VAL A 55 12.63 18.51 9.78
C VAL A 55 13.56 19.63 10.25
N GLN A 56 14.05 20.44 9.32
CA GLN A 56 14.84 21.64 9.58
C GLN A 56 14.32 22.77 8.70
N ASN A 57 14.01 23.90 9.31
CA ASN A 57 13.45 25.09 8.65
C ASN A 57 12.25 24.75 7.76
N ASN A 58 11.32 23.95 8.31
CA ASN A 58 10.14 23.44 7.60
C ASN A 58 10.45 22.64 6.32
N LYS A 59 11.65 22.08 6.20
CA LYS A 59 12.06 21.26 5.05
C LYS A 59 12.59 19.91 5.51
N PHE A 60 12.42 18.91 4.65
CA PHE A 60 12.99 17.58 4.82
C PHE A 60 13.30 16.95 3.46
N ASN A 61 14.14 15.91 3.47
CA ASN A 61 14.46 15.17 2.25
C ASN A 61 14.62 13.67 2.56
N PHE A 62 13.90 12.82 1.82
CA PHE A 62 14.12 11.38 1.80
C PHE A 62 14.85 10.95 0.54
N SER A 63 15.72 9.96 0.65
CA SER A 63 16.47 9.38 -0.48
C SER A 63 16.84 7.92 -0.19
N THR A 64 15.82 7.11 0.11
CA THR A 64 15.98 5.68 0.40
C THR A 64 16.00 4.83 -0.88
N ASN A 65 16.63 3.65 -0.83
CA ASN A 65 16.67 2.71 -1.94
C ASN A 65 15.59 1.63 -1.75
N LEU A 66 14.50 1.70 -2.52
CA LEU A 66 13.44 0.68 -2.50
C LEU A 66 13.60 -0.30 -3.65
N LYS A 67 13.27 -1.56 -3.39
CA LYS A 67 13.37 -2.64 -4.38
C LYS A 67 12.25 -2.63 -5.41
N ASN A 68 11.06 -2.12 -5.02
CA ASN A 68 9.86 -2.19 -5.84
C ASN A 68 9.17 -0.83 -5.87
N TYR A 69 8.65 -0.49 -7.06
CA TYR A 69 7.83 0.68 -7.32
C TYR A 69 6.66 0.31 -8.25
N PRO A 70 5.55 1.07 -8.22
CA PRO A 70 5.25 2.08 -7.20
C PRO A 70 5.03 1.42 -5.83
N PHE A 71 5.19 2.19 -4.75
CA PHE A 71 5.16 1.65 -3.39
C PHE A 71 4.24 2.49 -2.49
N PRO A 72 3.15 1.93 -1.94
CA PRO A 72 2.29 2.67 -1.02
C PRO A 72 2.98 2.80 0.33
N ALA A 73 3.08 4.02 0.83
CA ALA A 73 3.68 4.31 2.12
C ALA A 73 2.84 5.32 2.88
N VAL A 74 3.20 5.50 4.15
CA VAL A 74 2.72 6.58 4.98
C VAL A 74 3.91 7.43 5.40
N LEU A 75 3.78 8.75 5.25
CA LEU A 75 4.64 9.71 5.92
C LEU A 75 3.99 10.12 7.23
N ARG A 76 4.64 9.85 8.36
CA ARG A 76 4.09 10.13 9.69
C ARG A 76 5.12 10.59 10.71
N ASN A 77 4.67 11.18 11.80
CA ASN A 77 5.49 11.32 13.01
C ASN A 77 5.18 10.20 14.02
N LYS A 78 5.88 10.19 15.16
CA LYS A 78 5.82 9.08 16.13
C LYS A 78 4.42 8.83 16.71
N ASP A 79 3.66 9.89 16.97
CA ASP A 79 2.33 9.83 17.58
C ASP A 79 1.19 9.86 16.54
N ASN A 80 1.51 9.84 15.24
CA ASN A 80 0.58 9.94 14.13
C ASN A 80 -0.24 11.26 14.05
N SER A 81 0.09 12.29 14.83
CA SER A 81 -0.54 13.62 14.65
C SER A 81 -0.20 14.26 13.30
N LEU A 82 0.90 13.83 12.67
CA LEU A 82 1.19 14.06 11.26
C LEU A 82 1.04 12.74 10.53
N TYR A 83 0.15 12.70 9.53
CA TYR A 83 -0.13 11.50 8.74
C TYR A 83 -0.47 11.88 7.30
N LYS A 84 0.18 11.25 6.33
CA LYS A 84 -0.18 11.33 4.91
C LYS A 84 0.13 10.00 4.23
N ARG A 85 -0.88 9.37 3.62
CA ARG A 85 -0.66 8.27 2.67
C ARG A 85 -0.11 8.84 1.36
N LEU A 86 0.82 8.14 0.74
CA LEU A 86 1.38 8.50 -0.57
C LEU A 86 1.91 7.28 -1.32
N TRP A 87 1.90 7.33 -2.65
CA TRP A 87 2.55 6.38 -3.54
C TRP A 87 3.95 6.87 -3.90
N LEU A 88 4.97 6.12 -3.48
CA LEU A 88 6.37 6.36 -3.83
C LEU A 88 6.66 5.84 -5.23
N GLU A 89 7.31 6.65 -6.05
CA GLU A 89 7.74 6.30 -7.41
C GLU A 89 9.27 6.27 -7.51
N ASN A 90 9.81 5.56 -8.50
CA ASN A 90 11.26 5.54 -8.73
C ASN A 90 11.75 6.80 -9.46
N LYS A 91 11.37 7.98 -8.96
CA LYS A 91 11.72 9.29 -9.52
C LYS A 91 11.70 10.37 -8.42
N PRO A 92 12.24 11.57 -8.68
CA PRO A 92 12.11 12.69 -7.76
C PRO A 92 10.66 13.12 -7.57
N MET A 93 10.28 13.33 -6.31
CA MET A 93 8.94 13.73 -5.88
C MET A 93 8.99 14.96 -4.97
N ILE A 94 7.86 15.67 -4.87
CA ILE A 94 7.71 16.82 -3.98
C ILE A 94 6.52 16.57 -3.05
N PHE A 95 6.74 16.82 -1.75
CA PHE A 95 5.70 16.90 -0.74
C PHE A 95 5.51 18.37 -0.35
N ASN A 96 4.34 18.94 -0.60
CA ASN A 96 4.07 20.35 -0.32
C ASN A 96 2.89 20.53 0.64
N ALA A 97 3.22 20.88 1.88
CA ALA A 97 2.31 21.29 2.95
C ALA A 97 2.59 22.74 3.42
N SER A 98 3.14 23.59 2.55
CA SER A 98 3.49 24.98 2.90
C SER A 98 2.27 25.87 3.20
N ASN A 99 1.13 25.58 2.58
CA ASN A 99 -0.10 26.36 2.67
C ASN A 99 -1.32 25.54 3.10
N ARG A 100 -1.10 24.36 3.68
CA ARG A 100 -2.16 23.40 4.03
C ARG A 100 -1.70 22.46 5.14
N ASN A 101 -2.66 21.77 5.76
CA ASN A 101 -2.36 20.76 6.78
C ASN A 101 -1.61 19.57 6.16
N PHE A 102 -0.83 18.88 7.00
CA PHE A 102 0.03 17.77 6.60
C PHE A 102 -0.73 16.64 5.88
N GLU A 103 -1.93 16.31 6.36
CA GLU A 103 -2.84 15.31 5.75
C GLU A 103 -3.29 15.68 4.32
N ASN A 104 -3.39 16.98 4.05
CA ASN A 104 -3.84 17.51 2.76
C ASN A 104 -2.67 17.91 1.86
N ALA A 105 -1.43 17.57 2.24
CA ALA A 105 -0.23 17.86 1.47
C ALA A 105 -0.38 17.41 0.00
N GLU A 106 0.12 18.26 -0.88
CA GLU A 106 0.19 17.96 -2.30
C GLU A 106 1.40 17.10 -2.60
N ILE A 107 1.19 16.01 -3.35
CA ILE A 107 2.23 15.08 -3.77
C ILE A 107 2.42 15.26 -5.27
N LEU A 108 3.58 15.77 -5.69
CA LEU A 108 3.93 15.94 -7.09
C LEU A 108 4.97 14.90 -7.51
N GLY A 109 4.89 14.45 -8.75
CA GLY A 109 5.79 13.43 -9.29
C GLY A 109 5.41 12.00 -8.89
N SER A 110 4.15 11.74 -8.55
CA SER A 110 3.63 10.38 -8.38
C SER A 110 2.49 10.11 -9.37
N ASP A 111 2.76 9.28 -10.38
CA ASP A 111 1.74 8.94 -11.38
C ASP A 111 0.68 8.04 -10.75
N SER A 112 1.12 7.14 -9.86
CA SER A 112 0.24 6.28 -9.09
C SER A 112 -0.66 7.04 -8.13
N GLU A 113 -0.18 8.14 -7.52
CA GLU A 113 -1.05 9.00 -6.70
C GLU A 113 -2.14 9.65 -7.54
N ILE A 114 -1.79 10.18 -8.72
CA ILE A 114 -2.74 10.79 -9.63
C ILE A 114 -3.79 9.78 -10.11
N GLU A 115 -3.34 8.59 -10.53
CA GLU A 115 -4.21 7.53 -11.01
C GLU A 115 -5.17 7.05 -9.91
N TYR A 116 -4.65 6.83 -8.69
CA TYR A 116 -5.44 6.42 -7.53
C TYR A 116 -6.46 7.50 -7.12
N ASP A 117 -6.03 8.76 -7.01
CA ASP A 117 -6.90 9.87 -6.62
C ASP A 117 -8.01 10.10 -7.65
N ASN A 118 -7.69 10.02 -8.95
CA ASN A 118 -8.69 10.17 -10.01
C ASN A 118 -9.71 9.04 -9.99
N LEU A 119 -9.27 7.80 -9.75
CA LEU A 119 -10.16 6.65 -9.59
C LEU A 119 -11.16 6.89 -8.46
N TYR A 120 -10.68 7.26 -7.26
CA TYR A 120 -11.54 7.38 -6.09
C TYR A 120 -12.42 8.64 -6.11
N LYS A 121 -11.94 9.76 -6.66
CA LYS A 121 -12.79 10.92 -6.95
C LYS A 121 -13.97 10.56 -7.86
N ALA A 122 -13.73 9.73 -8.88
CA ALA A 122 -14.81 9.25 -9.74
C ALA A 122 -15.76 8.32 -8.96
N VAL A 123 -15.22 7.35 -8.21
CA VAL A 123 -15.99 6.40 -7.39
C VAL A 123 -16.94 7.12 -6.42
N ASP A 124 -16.49 8.21 -5.80
CA ASP A 124 -17.26 8.99 -4.82
C ASP A 124 -18.48 9.70 -5.43
N THR A 125 -18.50 9.90 -6.75
CA THR A 125 -19.59 10.58 -7.47
C THR A 125 -20.55 9.64 -8.19
N LEU A 126 -20.18 8.36 -8.32
CA LEU A 126 -20.89 7.37 -9.12
C LEU A 126 -21.87 6.55 -8.29
N SER A 127 -22.90 6.00 -8.93
CA SER A 127 -23.75 5.00 -8.28
C SER A 127 -22.94 3.74 -7.96
N ARG A 128 -23.35 2.98 -6.94
CA ARG A 128 -22.66 1.73 -6.55
C ARG A 128 -22.34 0.82 -7.74
N LYS A 129 -23.29 0.63 -8.66
CA LYS A 129 -23.12 -0.24 -9.83
C LYS A 129 -22.05 0.30 -10.79
N GLU A 130 -22.00 1.62 -10.98
CA GLU A 130 -21.02 2.28 -11.84
C GLU A 130 -19.64 2.30 -11.21
N SER A 131 -19.55 2.61 -9.91
CA SER A 131 -18.29 2.54 -9.15
C SER A 131 -17.71 1.13 -9.18
N GLU A 132 -18.54 0.11 -8.97
CA GLU A 132 -18.14 -1.29 -9.06
C GLU A 132 -17.64 -1.67 -10.47
N LYS A 133 -18.27 -1.15 -11.54
CA LYS A 133 -17.82 -1.36 -12.92
C LYS A 133 -16.48 -0.67 -13.17
N LEU A 134 -16.33 0.58 -12.73
CA LEU A 134 -15.11 1.38 -12.86
C LEU A 134 -13.93 0.69 -12.15
N LEU A 135 -14.11 0.33 -10.88
CA LEU A 135 -13.10 -0.39 -10.09
C LEU A 135 -12.72 -1.73 -10.72
N THR A 136 -13.71 -2.49 -11.22
CA THR A 136 -13.43 -3.76 -11.92
C THR A 136 -12.61 -3.56 -13.17
N ASN A 137 -12.91 -2.53 -13.96
CA ASN A 137 -12.14 -2.21 -15.16
C ASN A 137 -10.71 -1.80 -14.79
N PHE A 138 -10.58 -0.90 -13.81
CA PHE A 138 -9.30 -0.45 -13.28
C PHE A 138 -8.40 -1.62 -12.86
N ILE A 139 -8.95 -2.56 -12.08
CA ILE A 139 -8.22 -3.75 -11.62
C ILE A 139 -7.74 -4.62 -12.80
N LYS A 140 -8.57 -4.77 -13.84
CA LYS A 140 -8.21 -5.55 -15.04
C LYS A 140 -7.11 -4.87 -15.86
N THR A 141 -7.23 -3.56 -16.07
CA THR A 141 -6.26 -2.79 -16.87
C THR A 141 -4.94 -2.61 -16.13
N ASN A 142 -4.94 -2.66 -14.80
CA ASN A 142 -3.75 -2.65 -13.94
C ASN A 142 -3.39 -4.04 -13.41
N SER A 143 -3.62 -5.10 -14.20
CA SER A 143 -3.38 -6.48 -13.74
C SER A 143 -1.88 -6.83 -13.64
N ASP A 144 -1.02 -6.10 -14.33
CA ASP A 144 0.44 -6.19 -14.29
C ASP A 144 1.12 -5.12 -13.41
N ASN A 145 0.36 -4.10 -12.98
CA ASN A 145 0.76 -3.02 -12.08
C ASN A 145 0.27 -3.29 -10.64
N ILE A 146 1.08 -2.97 -9.62
CA ILE A 146 0.73 -3.20 -8.21
C ILE A 146 -0.58 -2.50 -7.80
N LEU A 147 -0.93 -1.36 -8.43
CA LEU A 147 -2.17 -0.62 -8.18
C LEU A 147 -3.42 -1.49 -8.33
N GLY A 148 -3.48 -2.38 -9.34
CA GLY A 148 -4.63 -3.26 -9.52
C GLY A 148 -4.80 -4.23 -8.35
N SER A 149 -3.69 -4.79 -7.86
CA SER A 149 -3.70 -5.67 -6.69
C SER A 149 -4.01 -4.93 -5.39
N TYR A 150 -3.51 -3.71 -5.23
CA TYR A 150 -3.82 -2.84 -4.10
C TYR A 150 -5.32 -2.53 -4.08
N VAL A 151 -5.89 -2.04 -5.18
CA VAL A 151 -7.33 -1.74 -5.24
C VAL A 151 -8.16 -2.99 -4.99
N LEU A 152 -7.82 -4.15 -5.57
CA LEU A 152 -8.56 -5.37 -5.25
C LEU A 152 -8.45 -5.75 -3.76
N SER A 153 -7.33 -5.46 -3.09
CA SER A 153 -7.15 -5.71 -1.65
C SER A 153 -8.06 -4.86 -0.74
N GLU A 154 -8.60 -3.75 -1.26
CA GLU A 154 -9.56 -2.93 -0.51
C GLU A 154 -11.00 -3.48 -0.61
N TRP A 155 -11.29 -4.28 -1.64
CA TRP A 155 -12.64 -4.75 -1.96
C TRP A 155 -12.84 -6.26 -1.86
N TYR A 156 -11.76 -7.06 -1.76
CA TYR A 156 -11.83 -8.52 -1.96
C TYR A 156 -12.82 -9.26 -1.04
N ILE A 157 -12.97 -8.80 0.22
CA ILE A 157 -13.90 -9.39 1.18
C ILE A 157 -15.34 -9.02 0.81
N SER A 158 -15.61 -7.74 0.56
CA SER A 158 -16.96 -7.24 0.31
C SER A 158 -17.52 -7.73 -1.02
N TRP A 159 -16.65 -7.94 -2.02
CA TRP A 159 -16.99 -8.46 -3.34
C TRP A 159 -17.14 -9.97 -3.39
N LYS A 160 -16.78 -10.66 -2.31
CA LYS A 160 -16.83 -12.12 -2.19
C LYS A 160 -15.94 -12.86 -3.19
N LYS A 161 -15.74 -14.16 -2.96
CA LYS A 161 -14.86 -14.99 -3.78
C LYS A 161 -15.30 -15.09 -5.23
N GLU A 162 -16.61 -15.11 -5.48
CA GLU A 162 -17.19 -15.25 -6.82
C GLU A 162 -16.72 -14.15 -7.76
N ARG A 163 -16.54 -12.93 -7.25
CA ARG A 163 -16.04 -11.78 -8.01
C ARG A 163 -14.53 -11.59 -7.88
N THR A 164 -13.99 -11.79 -6.68
CA THR A 164 -12.56 -11.58 -6.39
C THR A 164 -11.67 -12.56 -7.15
N LYS A 165 -12.03 -13.85 -7.20
CA LYS A 165 -11.18 -14.89 -7.80
C LYS A 165 -10.91 -14.68 -9.30
N PRO A 166 -11.91 -14.38 -10.16
CA PRO A 166 -11.66 -14.07 -11.56
C PRO A 166 -10.75 -12.87 -11.79
N LEU A 167 -10.83 -11.84 -10.95
CA LEU A 167 -9.97 -10.66 -11.04
C LEU A 167 -8.54 -10.98 -10.62
N PHE A 168 -8.37 -11.67 -9.49
CA PHE A 168 -7.08 -12.11 -9.00
C PHE A 168 -6.34 -13.00 -10.01
N ASN A 169 -7.06 -13.91 -10.69
CA ASN A 169 -6.46 -14.82 -11.67
C ASN A 169 -5.82 -14.11 -12.87
N GLN A 170 -6.28 -12.90 -13.20
CA GLN A 170 -5.73 -12.09 -14.29
C GLN A 170 -4.43 -11.39 -13.92
N PHE A 171 -4.07 -11.33 -12.64
CA PHE A 171 -2.84 -10.65 -12.21
C PHE A 171 -1.58 -11.33 -12.72
N SER A 172 -0.56 -10.50 -12.98
CA SER A 172 0.80 -10.99 -13.22
C SER A 172 1.32 -11.79 -12.02
N GLU A 173 2.29 -12.68 -12.24
CA GLU A 173 2.89 -13.44 -11.14
C GLU A 173 3.55 -12.52 -10.10
N LYS A 174 4.11 -11.37 -10.54
CA LYS A 174 4.62 -10.33 -9.63
C LYS A 174 3.52 -9.84 -8.70
N ASN A 175 2.33 -9.53 -9.23
CA ASN A 175 1.20 -9.02 -8.45
C ASN A 175 0.53 -10.09 -7.58
N LYS A 176 0.42 -11.33 -8.06
CA LYS A 176 -0.07 -12.44 -7.21
C LYS A 176 0.85 -12.71 -6.02
N ASN A 177 2.15 -12.45 -6.16
CA ASN A 177 3.15 -12.66 -5.13
C ASN A 177 3.47 -11.40 -4.30
N SER A 178 2.80 -10.28 -4.59
CA SER A 178 2.83 -9.09 -3.72
C SER A 178 2.16 -9.37 -2.38
N ILE A 179 2.30 -8.45 -1.42
CA ILE A 179 1.60 -8.56 -0.13
C ILE A 179 0.08 -8.62 -0.33
N TYR A 180 -0.48 -7.75 -1.16
CA TYR A 180 -1.89 -7.74 -1.55
C TYR A 180 -2.33 -9.03 -2.22
N GLY A 181 -1.54 -9.52 -3.18
CA GLY A 181 -1.84 -10.77 -3.85
C GLY A 181 -1.86 -11.97 -2.91
N LYS A 182 -0.96 -12.01 -1.92
CA LYS A 182 -0.94 -13.05 -0.88
C LYS A 182 -2.16 -12.99 0.04
N GLU A 183 -2.58 -11.80 0.46
CA GLU A 183 -3.80 -11.62 1.26
C GLU A 183 -5.06 -12.06 0.51
N ILE A 184 -5.20 -11.63 -0.75
CA ILE A 184 -6.32 -12.01 -1.60
C ILE A 184 -6.34 -13.52 -1.85
N ARG A 185 -5.17 -14.13 -2.13
CA ARG A 185 -5.04 -15.58 -2.29
C ARG A 185 -5.50 -16.33 -1.03
N LYS A 186 -5.02 -15.92 0.14
CA LYS A 186 -5.41 -16.50 1.43
C LYS A 186 -6.92 -16.46 1.63
N TYR A 187 -7.57 -15.35 1.26
CA TYR A 187 -9.02 -15.23 1.31
C TYR A 187 -9.73 -16.19 0.34
N ILE A 188 -9.29 -16.25 -0.92
CA ILE A 188 -9.90 -17.12 -1.93
C ILE A 188 -9.82 -18.60 -1.48
N GLU A 189 -8.68 -19.02 -0.95
CA GLU A 189 -8.38 -20.40 -0.55
C GLU A 189 -8.97 -20.80 0.81
N SER A 190 -9.23 -19.84 1.70
CA SER A 190 -9.78 -20.10 3.04
C SER A 190 -11.20 -20.69 2.97
N ASN A 191 -11.51 -21.80 3.63
CA ASN A 191 -12.89 -22.34 3.66
C ASN A 191 -13.89 -21.53 4.50
N GLN A 192 -13.49 -20.36 5.03
CA GLN A 192 -14.36 -19.50 5.80
C GLN A 192 -15.33 -18.75 4.88
N ASN A 193 -16.56 -19.27 4.77
CA ASN A 193 -17.66 -18.63 4.08
C ASN A 193 -18.74 -18.27 5.11
N PRO A 194 -18.48 -17.32 6.03
CA PRO A 194 -19.43 -16.98 7.07
C PRO A 194 -20.73 -16.48 6.45
N LYS A 195 -21.82 -17.18 6.77
CA LYS A 195 -23.18 -16.85 6.34
C LYS A 195 -23.84 -15.94 7.37
N ILE A 196 -24.80 -15.14 6.93
CA ILE A 196 -25.66 -14.38 7.84
C ILE A 196 -26.39 -15.40 8.74
N GLY A 197 -26.18 -15.30 10.05
CA GLY A 197 -26.69 -16.26 11.04
C GLY A 197 -25.63 -17.21 11.61
N ASP A 198 -24.44 -17.30 11.01
CA ASP A 198 -23.33 -18.05 11.61
C ASP A 198 -22.93 -17.39 12.94
N LYS A 199 -22.61 -18.21 13.94
CA LYS A 199 -22.02 -17.72 15.19
C LYS A 199 -20.67 -17.11 14.85
N TYR A 200 -20.46 -15.83 15.16
CA TYR A 200 -19.12 -15.22 15.06
C TYR A 200 -18.14 -16.03 15.92
N VAL A 201 -16.91 -16.13 15.44
CA VAL A 201 -15.80 -16.55 16.30
C VAL A 201 -15.66 -15.50 17.38
N ASP A 202 -15.82 -15.93 18.63
CA ASP A 202 -15.74 -15.04 19.77
C ASP A 202 -14.28 -14.64 19.98
N PHE A 203 -13.95 -13.41 19.56
CA PHE A 203 -12.60 -12.89 19.71
C PHE A 203 -12.42 -12.26 21.09
N GLU A 204 -11.27 -12.52 21.69
CA GLU A 204 -10.82 -11.93 22.95
C GLU A 204 -9.87 -10.78 22.64
N SER A 205 -10.16 -9.59 23.16
CA SER A 205 -9.23 -8.47 23.12
C SER A 205 -8.99 -7.93 24.53
N THR A 206 -7.74 -7.60 24.81
CA THR A 206 -7.32 -7.01 26.08
C THR A 206 -7.43 -5.49 25.96
N ASN A 207 -8.23 -4.86 26.83
CA ASN A 207 -8.31 -3.40 26.84
C ASN A 207 -7.05 -2.77 27.47
N GLN A 208 -6.97 -1.44 27.43
CA GLN A 208 -5.85 -0.66 27.98
C GLN A 208 -5.57 -0.87 29.48
N TYR A 209 -6.48 -1.53 30.21
CA TYR A 209 -6.36 -1.85 31.62
C TYR A 209 -6.02 -3.33 31.88
N GLY A 210 -5.66 -4.09 30.85
CA GLY A 210 -5.34 -5.52 30.98
C GLY A 210 -6.56 -6.43 31.10
N LYS A 211 -7.79 -5.90 31.02
CA LYS A 211 -9.01 -6.70 31.12
C LYS A 211 -9.34 -7.29 29.75
N LYS A 212 -9.42 -8.62 29.69
CA LYS A 212 -9.93 -9.36 28.53
C LYS A 212 -11.43 -9.12 28.40
N ASN A 213 -11.87 -8.75 27.20
CA ASN A 213 -13.28 -8.65 26.85
C ASN A 213 -13.53 -9.53 25.62
N LYS A 214 -14.62 -10.29 25.65
CA LYS A 214 -15.07 -11.09 24.50
C LYS A 214 -16.09 -10.30 23.68
N LEU A 215 -16.12 -10.51 22.36
CA LEU A 215 -17.16 -9.92 21.51
C LEU A 215 -18.57 -10.32 22.01
N SER A 216 -18.73 -11.57 22.46
CA SER A 216 -19.98 -12.10 22.98
C SER A 216 -20.55 -11.34 24.17
N GLU A 217 -19.68 -10.73 24.98
CA GLU A 217 -20.06 -9.97 26.17
C GLU A 217 -20.57 -8.56 25.84
N ILE A 218 -20.39 -8.10 24.59
CA ILE A 218 -20.75 -6.74 24.14
C ILE A 218 -22.05 -6.74 23.29
N LYS A 219 -22.67 -7.92 23.10
CA LYS A 219 -23.89 -8.08 22.29
C LYS A 219 -25.05 -7.21 22.78
N GLY A 220 -25.57 -6.36 21.89
CA GLY A 220 -26.79 -5.57 22.10
C GLY A 220 -26.67 -4.07 21.80
N LYS A 221 -25.46 -3.54 21.54
CA LYS A 221 -25.22 -2.09 21.33
C LYS A 221 -24.72 -1.67 19.94
N LEU A 222 -24.52 -2.59 19.00
CA LEU A 222 -23.81 -2.29 17.74
C LEU A 222 -24.59 -2.78 16.52
N ASN A 223 -25.01 -1.83 15.66
CA ASN A 223 -25.75 -2.10 14.42
C ASN A 223 -24.85 -2.26 13.19
N SER A 224 -23.54 -2.00 13.28
CA SER A 224 -22.58 -2.29 12.22
C SER A 224 -21.16 -2.51 12.78
N PHE A 225 -20.48 -3.54 12.28
CA PHE A 225 -19.04 -3.74 12.46
C PHE A 225 -18.36 -3.39 11.13
N ARG A 226 -17.49 -2.36 11.13
CA ARG A 226 -16.49 -2.19 10.07
C ARG A 226 -15.21 -2.81 10.61
N ILE A 227 -14.81 -3.98 10.09
CA ILE A 227 -13.46 -4.51 10.31
C ILE A 227 -12.54 -3.61 9.48
N LEU A 228 -12.06 -2.54 10.11
CA LEU A 228 -10.88 -1.85 9.63
C LEU A 228 -9.72 -2.79 9.92
N GLY A 229 -9.08 -3.31 8.87
CA GLY A 229 -7.67 -3.71 9.01
C GLY A 229 -6.95 -2.51 9.60
N GLU A 230 -6.27 -2.71 10.72
CA GLU A 230 -5.95 -1.70 11.72
C GLU A 230 -5.58 -0.34 11.13
N LEU A 231 -6.55 0.57 11.19
CA LEU A 231 -6.39 2.00 11.07
C LEU A 231 -7.45 2.60 11.98
N VAL A 232 -7.16 2.58 13.28
CA VAL A 232 -7.83 3.47 14.22
C VAL A 232 -6.89 4.64 14.44
N CYS A 233 -7.08 5.66 13.61
CA CYS A 233 -6.87 7.03 14.02
C CYS A 233 -7.77 7.30 15.23
N THR A 234 -7.15 7.82 16.29
CA THR A 234 -7.79 8.44 17.45
C THR A 234 -8.67 9.62 17.02
N LEU A 235 -9.80 9.78 17.72
CA LEU A 235 -10.61 11.01 17.74
C LEU A 235 -9.76 12.23 18.15
#